data_AF-A0A8T3MRT8-F1
#
_entry.id   AF-A0A8T3MRT8-F1
#
_cell.length_a   1.000
_cell.length_b   1.000
_cell.length_c   1.000
_cell.angle_alpha   90.00
_cell.angle_beta   90.00
_cell.angle_gamma   90.00
#
_symmetry.space_group_name_H-M   'P 1'
#
loop_
_entity.id
_entity.type
_entity.pdbx_description
1 polymer ?
#
loop_
_entity_poly.entity_id
_entity_poly.type
_entity_poly.pdbx_seq_one_letter_code
_entity_poly.pdbx_strand_id
1 'polypeptide(L)'
;MTAGTPPVMGAAAPAPAPARARRARDGEIPSSRERSVPRAGWMVVARKELGDHVMSARFVALFFVIGIAAIVPLYFAADAIRSAASTNSLPSARFLALFWYGPPVNNGQVTLPSVSGFLAIVGPLLGLSFAFDAVNGERAQGTLPRLLSQPIHRDDVVNGKFFAGLAAIGIVIVVVVASIAAFGIIRLGIVPTASEI
;
A
#
# COMPACT_ATOMS: atom_id res chain seq x y z
N MET A 1 5.05 -100.95 58.59
CA MET A 1 5.22 -101.01 57.13
C MET A 1 4.31 -99.97 56.51
N THR A 2 4.86 -98.90 55.92
CA THR A 2 4.39 -98.27 54.67
C THR A 2 5.19 -97.00 54.41
N ALA A 3 6.01 -97.08 53.35
CA ALA A 3 6.43 -96.03 52.43
C ALA A 3 6.90 -94.66 52.98
N GLY A 4 8.22 -94.48 53.04
CA GLY A 4 8.84 -93.17 52.96
C GLY A 4 8.88 -92.68 51.50
N THR A 5 8.34 -91.50 51.26
CA THR A 5 8.38 -90.81 49.96
C THR A 5 9.70 -90.02 49.85
N PRO A 6 10.42 -90.08 48.71
CA PRO A 6 11.72 -89.40 48.57
C PRO A 6 11.58 -87.87 48.45
N PRO A 7 12.62 -87.10 48.82
CA PRO A 7 12.62 -85.64 48.71
C PRO A 7 12.71 -85.20 47.24
N VAL A 8 11.79 -84.33 46.83
CA VAL A 8 11.78 -83.72 45.50
C VAL A 8 12.87 -82.65 45.42
N MET A 9 13.90 -82.92 44.61
CA MET A 9 14.81 -81.89 44.10
C MET A 9 14.13 -81.13 42.95
N GLY A 10 14.16 -79.80 42.99
CA GLY A 10 13.84 -78.90 41.88
C GLY A 10 13.17 -77.63 42.39
N ALA A 11 13.57 -76.41 42.06
CA ALA A 11 14.47 -75.94 41.01
C ALA A 11 15.20 -74.68 41.48
N ALA A 12 16.46 -74.52 41.07
CA ALA A 12 17.21 -73.28 41.27
C ALA A 12 16.47 -72.12 40.57
N ALA A 13 16.31 -71.00 41.29
CA ALA A 13 15.73 -69.78 40.73
C ALA A 13 16.56 -69.31 39.52
N PRO A 14 15.93 -68.79 38.45
CA PRO A 14 16.66 -68.27 37.30
C PRO A 14 17.50 -67.05 37.72
N ALA A 15 18.75 -67.01 37.27
CA ALA A 15 19.67 -65.90 37.51
C ALA A 15 19.06 -64.57 37.01
N PRO A 16 19.26 -63.44 37.70
CA PRO A 16 18.78 -62.15 37.23
C PRO A 16 19.43 -61.81 35.89
N ALA A 17 18.60 -61.40 34.92
CA ALA A 17 19.04 -60.98 33.60
C ALA A 17 20.08 -59.85 33.72
N PRO A 18 21.11 -59.81 32.84
CA PRO A 18 22.11 -58.76 32.89
C PRO A 18 21.40 -57.42 32.68
N ALA A 19 21.61 -56.50 33.63
CA ALA A 19 21.13 -55.13 33.55
C ALA A 19 21.59 -54.55 32.21
N ARG A 20 20.67 -54.42 31.26
CA ARG A 20 20.92 -53.71 30.01
C ARG A 20 21.34 -52.31 30.41
N ALA A 21 22.63 -52.02 30.25
CA ALA A 21 23.15 -50.68 30.29
C ALA A 21 22.30 -49.86 29.31
N ARG A 22 21.37 -49.09 29.87
CA ARG A 22 20.55 -48.13 29.16
C ARG A 22 21.53 -47.04 28.75
N ARG A 23 22.23 -47.28 27.62
CA ARG A 23 23.01 -46.26 26.93
C ARG A 23 22.09 -45.05 26.89
N ALA A 24 22.49 -44.00 27.61
CA ALA A 24 21.96 -42.69 27.38
C ALA A 24 22.05 -42.49 25.86
N ARG A 25 20.89 -42.50 25.19
CA ARG A 25 20.81 -41.80 23.92
C ARG A 25 20.99 -40.36 24.34
N ASP A 26 22.21 -39.89 24.19
CA ASP A 26 22.54 -38.49 24.14
C ASP A 26 21.48 -37.85 23.27
N GLY A 27 20.55 -37.14 23.92
CA GLY A 27 20.44 -35.69 23.79
C GLY A 27 20.84 -35.06 22.46
N GLU A 28 20.60 -35.70 21.31
CA GLU A 28 20.43 -34.97 20.06
C GLU A 28 19.13 -34.17 20.18
N ILE A 29 19.22 -33.07 20.92
CA ILE A 29 18.38 -31.91 20.71
C ILE A 29 18.53 -31.65 19.21
N PRO A 30 17.47 -31.79 18.38
CA PRO A 30 17.60 -31.50 16.97
C PRO A 30 18.16 -30.08 16.88
N SER A 31 19.39 -29.97 16.36
CA SER A 31 20.12 -28.71 16.26
C SER A 31 19.15 -27.71 15.71
N SER A 32 18.84 -26.68 16.49
CA SER A 32 17.93 -25.61 16.17
C SER A 32 18.22 -25.21 14.74
N ARG A 33 17.45 -25.74 13.76
CA ARG A 33 17.54 -25.28 12.39
C ARG A 33 17.34 -23.80 12.54
N GLU A 34 18.39 -23.05 12.25
CA GLU A 34 18.38 -21.60 12.21
C GLU A 34 17.14 -21.25 11.39
N ARG A 35 16.04 -20.97 12.08
CA ARG A 35 14.88 -20.38 11.46
C ARG A 35 15.40 -18.99 11.17
N SER A 36 16.00 -18.85 9.99
CA SER A 36 16.38 -17.57 9.43
C SER A 36 15.12 -16.74 9.52
N VAL A 37 15.03 -15.88 10.53
CA VAL A 37 13.90 -14.98 10.70
C VAL A 37 13.90 -14.18 9.40
N PRO A 38 12.87 -14.29 8.54
CA PRO A 38 12.88 -13.57 7.28
C PRO A 38 13.01 -12.09 7.63
N ARG A 39 14.16 -11.49 7.29
CA ARG A 39 14.34 -10.06 7.43
C ARG A 39 13.37 -9.43 6.44
N ALA A 40 12.28 -8.88 6.95
CA ALA A 40 11.32 -8.19 6.12
C ALA A 40 12.02 -6.95 5.54
N GLY A 41 12.35 -6.99 4.26
CA GLY A 41 12.93 -5.84 3.58
C GLY A 41 11.92 -4.71 3.42
N TRP A 42 12.42 -3.50 3.19
CA TRP A 42 11.61 -2.29 2.98
C TRP A 42 10.44 -2.45 1.99
N MET A 43 10.57 -3.30 0.95
CA MET A 43 9.49 -3.58 -0.02
C MET A 43 8.29 -4.29 0.61
N VAL A 44 8.52 -5.18 1.58
CA VAL A 44 7.44 -5.88 2.29
C VAL A 44 6.63 -4.88 3.11
N VAL A 45 7.34 -3.98 3.80
CA VAL A 45 6.72 -2.88 4.55
C VAL A 45 5.97 -1.96 3.59
N ALA A 46 6.60 -1.53 2.49
CA ALA A 46 5.99 -0.63 1.51
C ALA A 46 4.69 -1.19 0.94
N ARG A 47 4.67 -2.47 0.55
CA ARG A 47 3.46 -3.11 0.00
C ARG A 47 2.33 -3.16 1.04
N LYS A 48 2.66 -3.44 2.29
CA LYS A 48 1.70 -3.48 3.40
C LYS A 48 1.13 -2.08 3.66
N GLU A 49 1.99 -1.09 3.82
CA GLU A 49 1.59 0.31 4.05
C GLU A 49 0.80 0.89 2.87
N LEU A 50 1.16 0.56 1.62
CA LEU A 50 0.41 0.98 0.44
C LEU A 50 -0.99 0.36 0.42
N GLY A 51 -1.12 -0.92 0.78
CA GLY A 51 -2.42 -1.57 0.94
C GLY A 51 -3.27 -0.89 2.00
N ASP A 52 -2.68 -0.56 3.15
CA ASP A 52 -3.34 0.15 4.24
C ASP A 52 -3.79 1.56 3.80
N HIS A 53 -2.97 2.27 3.01
CA HIS A 53 -3.35 3.57 2.45
C HIS A 53 -4.51 3.47 1.47
N VAL A 54 -4.42 2.61 0.46
CA VAL A 54 -5.44 2.51 -0.61
C VAL A 54 -6.79 2.05 -0.05
N MET A 55 -6.78 1.19 0.98
CA MET A 55 -7.99 0.70 1.63
C MET A 55 -8.49 1.60 2.78
N SER A 56 -7.80 2.71 3.05
CA SER A 56 -8.19 3.63 4.12
C SER A 56 -9.38 4.50 3.73
N ALA A 57 -10.31 4.69 4.68
CA ALA A 57 -11.39 5.67 4.54
C ALA A 57 -10.86 7.09 4.27
N ARG A 58 -9.68 7.45 4.81
CA ARG A 58 -9.05 8.76 4.58
C ARG A 58 -8.67 8.93 3.11
N PHE A 59 -8.15 7.89 2.49
CA PHE A 59 -7.76 7.90 1.08
C PHE A 59 -8.98 8.04 0.18
N VAL A 60 -10.05 7.29 0.48
CA VAL A 60 -11.32 7.39 -0.25
C VAL A 60 -11.92 8.80 -0.12
N ALA A 61 -11.96 9.35 1.09
CA ALA A 61 -12.44 10.71 1.31
C ALA A 61 -11.60 11.74 0.54
N LEU A 62 -10.27 11.61 0.58
CA LEU A 62 -9.35 12.46 -0.15
C LEU A 62 -9.59 12.42 -1.66
N PHE A 63 -9.76 11.22 -2.22
CA PHE A 63 -10.07 11.03 -3.63
C PHE A 63 -11.33 11.78 -4.04
N PHE A 64 -12.42 11.64 -3.27
CA PHE A 64 -13.67 12.35 -3.56
C PHE A 64 -13.56 13.86 -3.40
N VAL A 65 -12.86 14.35 -2.37
CA VAL A 65 -12.68 15.79 -2.15
C VAL A 65 -11.92 16.42 -3.33
N ILE A 66 -10.82 15.82 -3.75
CA ILE A 66 -10.04 16.30 -4.90
C ILE A 66 -10.85 16.17 -6.18
N GLY A 67 -11.50 15.03 -6.38
CA GLY A 67 -12.33 14.77 -7.55
C GLY A 67 -13.45 15.80 -7.71
N ILE A 68 -14.22 16.05 -6.65
CA ILE A 68 -15.31 17.04 -6.64
C ILE A 68 -14.76 18.45 -6.91
N ALA A 69 -13.65 18.81 -6.25
CA ALA A 69 -13.04 20.12 -6.45
C ALA A 69 -12.50 20.31 -7.88
N ALA A 70 -12.03 19.23 -8.54
CA ALA A 70 -11.58 19.25 -9.93
C ALA A 70 -12.73 19.30 -10.96
N ILE A 71 -13.95 18.91 -10.61
CA ILE A 71 -15.11 18.95 -11.53
C ILE A 71 -15.40 20.37 -12.01
N VAL A 72 -15.34 21.36 -11.13
CA VAL A 72 -15.70 22.75 -11.46
C VAL A 72 -14.80 23.32 -12.56
N PRO A 73 -13.45 23.41 -12.39
CA PRO A 73 -12.58 23.93 -13.43
C PRO A 73 -12.64 23.08 -14.71
N LEU A 74 -12.79 21.76 -14.58
CA LEU A 74 -12.92 20.84 -15.71
C LEU A 74 -14.19 21.10 -16.55
N TYR A 75 -15.33 21.33 -15.89
CA TYR A 75 -16.60 21.64 -16.55
C TYR A 75 -16.50 22.92 -17.35
N PHE A 76 -16.03 24.01 -16.73
CA PHE A 76 -15.90 25.31 -17.39
C PHE A 76 -14.84 25.29 -18.50
N ALA A 77 -13.74 24.56 -18.32
CA ALA A 77 -12.72 24.41 -19.36
C ALA A 77 -13.30 23.68 -20.59
N ALA A 78 -14.04 22.59 -20.37
CA ALA A 78 -14.70 21.88 -21.46
C ALA A 78 -15.75 22.75 -22.20
N ASP A 79 -16.54 23.53 -21.47
CA ASP A 79 -17.54 24.42 -22.06
C ASP A 79 -16.92 25.52 -22.93
N ALA A 80 -15.83 26.14 -22.45
CA ALA A 80 -15.08 27.13 -23.21
C ALA A 80 -14.44 26.54 -24.46
N ILE A 81 -13.85 25.33 -24.38
CA ILE A 81 -13.29 24.62 -25.54
C ILE A 81 -14.37 24.31 -26.58
N ARG A 82 -15.54 23.84 -26.14
CA ARG A 82 -16.68 23.55 -27.03
C ARG A 82 -17.19 24.80 -27.74
N SER A 83 -17.29 25.90 -27.02
CA SER A 83 -17.71 27.20 -27.57
C SER A 83 -16.71 27.71 -28.61
N ALA A 84 -15.40 27.66 -28.31
CA ALA A 84 -14.34 28.05 -29.24
C ALA A 84 -14.24 27.14 -30.48
N ALA A 85 -14.62 25.87 -30.35
CA ALA A 85 -14.68 24.95 -31.50
C ALA A 85 -15.81 25.31 -32.47
N SER A 86 -16.92 25.86 -31.96
CA SER A 86 -18.06 26.27 -32.79
C SER A 86 -17.76 27.48 -33.69
N THR A 87 -16.76 28.29 -33.33
CA THR A 87 -16.35 29.51 -34.05
C THR A 87 -15.17 29.29 -35.03
N ASN A 88 -14.81 28.03 -35.34
CA ASN A 88 -13.67 27.65 -36.19
C ASN A 88 -12.29 28.16 -35.72
N SER A 89 -12.18 28.69 -34.50
CA SER A 89 -10.93 29.08 -33.86
C SER A 89 -10.32 27.88 -33.11
N LEU A 90 -10.07 26.79 -33.83
CA LEU A 90 -9.67 25.51 -33.24
C LEU A 90 -8.28 25.64 -32.58
N PRO A 91 -8.15 25.42 -31.25
CA PRO A 91 -6.85 25.17 -30.67
C PRO A 91 -6.29 23.88 -31.27
N SER A 92 -5.01 23.88 -31.66
CA SER A 92 -4.31 22.73 -32.24
C SER A 92 -4.25 21.53 -31.28
N ALA A 93 -4.35 21.79 -29.97
CA ALA A 93 -4.24 20.81 -28.89
C ALA A 93 -5.44 20.90 -27.92
N ARG A 94 -6.61 20.42 -28.33
CA ARG A 94 -7.87 20.54 -27.56
C ARG A 94 -7.89 19.62 -26.34
N PHE A 95 -7.25 18.45 -26.44
CA PHE A 95 -7.19 17.52 -25.33
C PHE A 95 -6.29 18.07 -24.22
N LEU A 96 -5.11 18.59 -24.59
CA LEU A 96 -4.18 19.20 -23.63
C LEU A 96 -4.75 20.49 -23.02
N ALA A 97 -5.56 21.24 -23.78
CA ALA A 97 -6.25 22.43 -23.29
C ALA A 97 -7.16 22.13 -22.08
N LEU A 98 -7.72 20.92 -21.92
CA LEU A 98 -8.50 20.56 -20.73
C LEU A 98 -7.69 20.65 -19.43
N PHE A 99 -6.37 20.47 -19.51
CA PHE A 99 -5.48 20.52 -18.36
C PHE A 99 -5.00 21.94 -18.07
N TRP A 100 -4.64 22.70 -19.10
CA TRP A 100 -3.95 23.98 -18.95
C TRP A 100 -4.84 25.22 -19.11
N TYR A 101 -6.01 25.09 -19.74
CA TYR A 101 -6.89 26.24 -19.97
C TYR A 101 -7.58 26.68 -18.67
N GLY A 102 -7.37 27.94 -18.29
CA GLY A 102 -8.07 28.60 -17.20
C GLY A 102 -9.25 29.39 -17.75
N PRO A 103 -10.50 28.90 -17.64
CA PRO A 103 -11.64 29.55 -18.26
C PRO A 103 -12.01 30.86 -17.53
N PRO A 104 -12.20 31.97 -18.27
CA PRO A 104 -12.78 33.18 -17.71
C PRO A 104 -14.27 32.96 -17.42
N VAL A 105 -14.72 33.44 -16.26
CA VAL A 105 -16.12 33.46 -15.82
C VAL A 105 -16.54 34.89 -15.45
N ASN A 106 -17.85 35.11 -15.28
CA ASN A 106 -18.40 36.44 -14.99
C ASN A 106 -17.95 37.51 -16.02
N ASN A 107 -18.20 37.25 -17.31
CA ASN A 107 -17.84 38.14 -18.41
C ASN A 107 -16.34 38.51 -18.46
N GLY A 108 -15.46 37.62 -18.00
CA GLY A 108 -14.01 37.84 -18.03
C GLY A 108 -13.42 38.52 -16.79
N GLN A 109 -14.24 38.81 -15.77
CA GLN A 109 -13.75 39.44 -14.54
C GLN A 109 -12.95 38.50 -13.64
N VAL A 110 -13.26 37.20 -13.68
CA VAL A 110 -12.61 36.18 -12.83
C VAL A 110 -12.11 35.06 -13.73
N THR A 111 -10.85 34.67 -13.59
CA THR A 111 -10.32 33.48 -14.27
C THR A 111 -10.26 32.34 -13.27
N LEU A 112 -10.94 31.24 -13.57
CA LEU A 112 -10.83 30.04 -12.75
C LEU A 112 -9.44 29.40 -12.94
N PRO A 113 -8.86 28.78 -11.91
CA PRO A 113 -7.63 28.04 -12.07
C PRO A 113 -7.84 26.92 -13.09
N SER A 114 -6.83 26.70 -13.94
CA SER A 114 -6.80 25.50 -14.78
C SER A 114 -6.75 24.25 -13.91
N VAL A 115 -7.06 23.09 -14.48
CA VAL A 115 -6.98 21.83 -13.75
C VAL A 115 -5.54 21.57 -13.27
N SER A 116 -4.53 21.88 -14.09
CA SER A 116 -3.12 21.82 -13.68
C SER A 116 -2.79 22.83 -12.56
N GLY A 117 -3.32 24.05 -12.62
CA GLY A 117 -3.13 25.07 -11.59
C GLY A 117 -3.78 24.68 -10.26
N PHE A 118 -4.95 24.05 -10.30
CA PHE A 118 -5.59 23.48 -9.12
C PHE A 118 -4.73 22.37 -8.49
N LEU A 119 -4.23 21.44 -9.31
CA LEU A 119 -3.33 20.39 -8.84
C LEU A 119 -2.00 20.93 -8.31
N ALA A 120 -1.49 22.04 -8.85
CA ALA A 120 -0.28 22.69 -8.35
C ALA A 120 -0.43 23.24 -6.93
N ILE A 121 -1.65 23.61 -6.52
CA ILE A 121 -1.96 24.06 -5.16
C ILE A 121 -2.19 22.84 -4.25
N VAL A 122 -2.97 21.87 -4.73
CA VAL A 122 -3.37 20.71 -3.92
C VAL A 122 -2.20 19.74 -3.71
N GLY A 123 -1.40 19.48 -4.73
CA GLY A 123 -0.30 18.50 -4.70
C GLY A 123 0.66 18.67 -3.52
N PRO A 124 1.19 19.89 -3.26
CA PRO A 124 2.04 20.15 -2.10
C PRO A 124 1.33 19.90 -0.76
N LEU A 125 0.06 20.26 -0.63
CA LEU A 125 -0.72 20.03 0.59
C LEU A 125 -0.93 18.54 0.86
N LEU A 126 -1.17 17.75 -0.20
CA LEU A 126 -1.27 16.29 -0.11
C LEU A 126 0.07 15.69 0.30
N GLY A 127 1.15 16.07 -0.39
CA GLY A 127 2.50 15.60 -0.08
C GLY A 127 2.86 15.84 1.38
N LEU A 128 2.57 17.04 1.88
CA LEU A 128 2.78 17.39 3.28
C LEU A 128 1.92 16.54 4.23
N SER A 129 0.65 16.33 3.91
CA SER A 129 -0.26 15.51 4.72
C SER A 129 0.21 14.06 4.84
N PHE A 130 0.60 13.43 3.73
CA PHE A 130 1.14 12.07 3.72
C PHE A 130 2.51 11.98 4.40
N ALA A 131 3.36 13.00 4.26
CA ALA A 131 4.64 13.06 4.98
C ALA A 131 4.42 13.10 6.51
N PHE A 132 3.45 13.89 6.98
CA PHE A 132 3.09 13.91 8.39
C PHE A 132 2.48 12.59 8.86
N ASP A 133 1.65 11.92 8.05
CA ASP A 133 1.10 10.60 8.37
C ASP A 133 2.21 9.52 8.43
N ALA A 134 3.22 9.60 7.55
CA ALA A 134 4.38 8.70 7.59
C ALA A 134 5.20 8.84 8.89
N VAL A 135 5.34 10.05 9.41
CA VAL A 135 6.13 10.31 10.64
C VAL A 135 5.31 10.07 11.91
N ASN A 136 4.06 10.56 11.95
CA ASN A 136 3.24 10.59 13.16
C ASN A 136 2.17 9.49 13.21
N GLY A 137 1.91 8.79 12.10
CA GLY A 137 0.82 7.83 11.97
C GLY A 137 0.89 6.71 13.01
N GLU A 138 2.08 6.17 13.27
CA GLU A 138 2.27 5.09 14.25
C GLU A 138 2.01 5.52 15.70
N ARG A 139 2.30 6.77 16.02
CA ARG A 139 1.98 7.34 17.34
C ARG A 139 0.48 7.57 17.44
N ALA A 140 -0.14 8.12 16.41
CA ALA A 140 -1.57 8.38 16.37
C ALA A 140 -2.41 7.09 16.41
N GLN A 141 -1.90 5.99 15.84
CA GLN A 141 -2.57 4.68 15.82
C GLN A 141 -2.23 3.80 17.04
N GLY A 142 -1.32 4.23 17.91
CA GLY A 142 -0.89 3.46 19.09
C GLY A 142 -0.06 2.21 18.77
N THR A 143 0.47 2.09 17.55
CA THR A 143 1.22 0.92 17.05
C THR A 143 2.72 1.01 17.30
N LEU A 144 3.22 2.17 17.77
CA LEU A 144 4.64 2.38 18.09
C LEU A 144 5.26 1.30 19.02
N PRO A 145 4.61 0.86 20.12
CA PRO A 145 5.20 -0.18 20.98
C PRO A 145 5.34 -1.54 20.27
N ARG A 146 4.47 -1.82 19.29
CA ARG A 146 4.54 -3.04 18.49
C ARG A 146 5.70 -2.98 17.49
N LEU A 147 5.96 -1.83 16.87
CA LEU A 147 7.13 -1.67 15.99
C LEU A 147 8.45 -1.78 16.76
N LEU A 148 8.52 -1.25 17.99
CA LEU A 148 9.72 -1.29 18.82
C LEU A 148 10.02 -2.67 19.43
N SER A 149 9.01 -3.54 19.56
CA SER A 149 9.17 -4.88 20.14
C SER A 149 9.51 -5.95 19.10
N GLN A 150 9.47 -5.62 17.81
CA GLN A 150 9.82 -6.54 16.73
C GLN A 150 11.23 -6.25 16.18
N PRO A 151 12.02 -7.29 15.82
CA PRO A 151 13.33 -7.12 15.21
C PRO A 151 13.20 -6.76 13.72
N ILE A 152 12.75 -5.54 13.43
CA ILE A 152 12.69 -4.92 12.10
C ILE A 152 13.73 -3.81 12.00
N HIS A 153 14.41 -3.67 10.86
CA HIS A 153 15.35 -2.55 10.71
C HIS A 153 14.58 -1.24 10.57
N ARG A 154 15.00 -0.22 11.33
CA ARG A 154 14.42 1.13 11.25
C ARG A 154 14.46 1.71 9.84
N ASP A 155 15.53 1.43 9.10
CA ASP A 155 15.71 1.94 7.74
C ASP A 155 14.73 1.28 6.76
N ASP A 156 14.41 0.00 6.96
CA ASP A 156 13.38 -0.70 6.18
C ASP A 156 12.00 -0.10 6.41
N VAL A 157 11.70 0.31 7.64
CA VAL A 157 10.43 0.97 7.99
C VAL A 157 10.35 2.37 7.38
N VAL A 158 11.42 3.16 7.49
CA VAL A 158 11.46 4.53 6.95
C VAL A 158 11.30 4.52 5.43
N ASN A 159 12.11 3.70 4.73
CA ASN A 159 12.00 3.56 3.28
C ASN A 159 10.64 3.00 2.87
N GLY A 160 10.15 1.99 3.59
CA GLY A 160 8.84 1.39 3.35
C GLY A 160 7.70 2.41 3.39
N LYS A 161 7.64 3.24 4.45
CA LYS A 161 6.62 4.28 4.61
C LYS A 161 6.75 5.41 3.59
N PHE A 162 7.97 5.84 3.30
CA PHE A 162 8.21 6.87 2.28
C PHE A 162 7.69 6.44 0.90
N PHE A 163 8.09 5.25 0.44
CA PHE A 163 7.67 4.75 -0.86
C PHE A 163 6.17 4.41 -0.92
N ALA A 164 5.58 3.93 0.18
CA ALA A 164 4.14 3.70 0.25
C ALA A 164 3.34 5.00 0.13
N GLY A 165 3.74 6.05 0.86
CA GLY A 165 3.12 7.38 0.76
C GLY A 165 3.29 7.99 -0.64
N LEU A 166 4.49 7.90 -1.22
CA LEU A 166 4.76 8.38 -2.58
C LEU A 166 3.92 7.65 -3.63
N ALA A 167 3.84 6.31 -3.53
CA ALA A 167 3.01 5.50 -4.42
C ALA A 167 1.53 5.83 -4.27
N ALA A 168 1.04 6.06 -3.05
CA ALA A 168 -0.35 6.46 -2.81
C ALA A 168 -0.68 7.80 -3.49
N ILE A 169 0.20 8.80 -3.36
CA ILE A 169 0.05 10.10 -4.06
C ILE A 169 0.06 9.88 -5.59
N GLY A 170 1.00 9.07 -6.09
CA GLY A 170 1.10 8.75 -7.52
C GLY A 170 -0.18 8.13 -8.07
N ILE A 171 -0.78 7.18 -7.34
CA ILE A 171 -2.06 6.56 -7.71
C ILE A 171 -3.16 7.62 -7.80
N VAL A 172 -3.27 8.51 -6.80
CA VAL A 172 -4.29 9.58 -6.83
C VAL A 172 -4.13 10.46 -8.07
N ILE A 173 -2.90 10.89 -8.38
CA ILE A 173 -2.64 11.72 -9.55
C ILE A 173 -3.03 10.98 -10.84
N VAL A 174 -2.64 9.71 -10.99
CA VAL A 174 -2.99 8.90 -12.16
C VAL A 174 -4.50 8.77 -12.32
N VAL A 175 -5.22 8.46 -11.24
CA VAL A 175 -6.69 8.30 -11.30
C VAL A 175 -7.36 9.63 -11.63
N VAL A 176 -6.89 10.75 -11.06
CA VAL A 176 -7.44 12.08 -11.37
C VAL A 176 -7.20 12.43 -12.84
N VAL A 177 -5.97 12.26 -13.36
CA VAL A 177 -5.64 12.50 -14.77
C VAL A 177 -6.47 11.61 -15.69
N ALA A 178 -6.59 10.32 -15.38
CA ALA A 178 -7.42 9.39 -16.13
C ALA A 178 -8.91 9.79 -16.10
N SER A 179 -9.41 10.30 -14.97
CA SER A 179 -10.80 10.76 -14.84
C SER A 179 -11.06 12.02 -15.68
N ILE A 180 -10.10 12.95 -15.70
CA ILE A 180 -10.15 14.16 -16.56
C ILE A 180 -10.14 13.75 -18.03
N ALA A 181 -9.24 12.84 -18.43
CA ALA A 181 -9.17 12.32 -19.79
C ALA A 181 -10.48 11.64 -20.21
N ALA A 182 -11.03 10.78 -19.35
CA ALA A 182 -12.31 10.11 -19.59
C ALA A 182 -13.45 11.13 -19.76
N PHE A 183 -13.52 12.14 -18.90
CA PHE A 183 -14.50 13.21 -19.01
C PHE A 183 -14.37 13.99 -20.32
N GLY A 184 -13.13 14.34 -20.72
CA GLY A 184 -12.84 15.03 -21.97
C GLY A 184 -13.32 14.24 -23.19
N ILE A 185 -13.02 12.94 -23.24
CA ILE A 185 -13.46 12.06 -24.32
C ILE A 185 -15.00 11.99 -24.37
N ILE A 186 -15.67 11.81 -23.23
CA ILE A 186 -17.13 11.68 -23.17
C ILE A 186 -17.83 13.00 -23.53
N ARG A 187 -17.33 14.14 -23.05
CA ARG A 187 -18.02 15.45 -23.22
C ARG A 187 -17.70 16.15 -24.52
N LEU A 188 -16.47 16.04 -25.00
CA LEU A 188 -16.00 16.75 -26.19
C LEU A 188 -15.85 15.84 -27.41
N GLY A 189 -15.87 14.52 -27.23
CA GLY A 189 -15.65 13.57 -28.33
C GLY A 189 -14.24 13.66 -28.92
N ILE A 190 -13.30 14.31 -28.23
CA ILE A 190 -11.91 14.47 -28.66
C ILE A 190 -11.08 13.32 -28.08
N VAL A 191 -10.35 12.64 -28.95
CA VAL A 191 -9.39 11.60 -28.57
C VAL A 191 -8.00 12.23 -28.57
N PRO A 192 -7.16 11.99 -27.55
CA PRO A 192 -5.79 12.47 -27.53
C PRO A 192 -5.02 11.99 -28.75
N THR A 193 -4.37 12.91 -29.45
CA THR A 193 -3.50 12.62 -30.60
C THR A 193 -2.05 12.48 -30.16
N ALA A 194 -1.22 11.80 -30.96
CA ALA A 194 0.21 11.62 -30.65
C ALA A 194 0.99 12.95 -30.52
N SER A 195 0.47 14.04 -31.11
CA SER A 195 1.03 15.39 -30.96
C SER A 195 0.66 16.08 -29.64
N GLU A 196 -0.26 15.53 -28.86
CA GLU A 196 -0.77 16.10 -27.60
C GLU A 196 -0.29 15.35 -26.35
N ILE A 197 0.49 14.28 -26.50
CA ILE A 197 1.01 13.43 -25.41
C ILE A 197 2.51 13.67 -25.23
#